data_AF-A0A3C0XH36-F1
#
_entry.id   AF-A0A3C0XH36-F1
#
_cell.length_a   1.000
_cell.length_b   1.000
_cell.length_c   1.000
_cell.angle_alpha   90.00
_cell.angle_beta   90.00
_cell.angle_gamma   90.00
#
_symmetry.space_group_name_H-M   'P 1'
#
loop_
_entity.id
_entity.type
_entity.pdbx_description
1 polymer ?
#
loop_
_entity_poly.entity_id
_entity_poly.type
_entity_poly.pdbx_seq_one_letter_code
_entity_poly.pdbx_strand_id
1 'polypeptide(L)'
;MAHREPKEVEGVWVLKDGMARKATPRPKRIKHREDVDYNNPYRYKIERVWWDRKIVFASEQGELEVDPAKVKVAQEYQIVYRVALDKRGKLRGEPDRVDGQYNIYDSIPGMKKYSPIWQFNYVIVPRDYLANTLRSERDCLKSGYEIRRSAVFEN
;
A
#
# COMPACT_ATOMS: atom_id res chain seq x y z
N MET A 1 -34.14 -45.09 3.64
CA MET A 1 -32.77 -44.66 3.25
C MET A 1 -32.70 -43.16 3.45
N ALA A 2 -32.03 -42.70 4.50
CA ALA A 2 -31.98 -41.27 4.83
C ALA A 2 -30.96 -40.55 3.94
N HIS A 3 -31.41 -39.55 3.19
CA HIS A 3 -30.54 -38.63 2.46
C HIS A 3 -29.78 -37.79 3.48
N ARG A 4 -28.48 -38.04 3.66
CA ARG A 4 -27.59 -37.14 4.40
C ARG A 4 -27.17 -36.03 3.45
N GLU A 5 -27.57 -34.80 3.74
CA GLU A 5 -26.96 -33.63 3.12
C GLU A 5 -25.45 -33.63 3.43
N PRO A 6 -24.59 -33.36 2.43
CA PRO A 6 -23.17 -33.25 2.67
C PRO A 6 -22.93 -32.04 3.57
N LYS A 7 -22.38 -32.28 4.77
CA LYS A 7 -21.92 -31.19 5.65
C LYS A 7 -20.90 -30.36 4.87
N GLU A 8 -21.24 -29.11 4.58
CA GLU A 8 -20.27 -28.13 4.07
C GLU A 8 -19.20 -27.93 5.14
N VAL A 9 -18.04 -28.56 4.92
CA VAL A 9 -16.90 -28.42 5.81
C VAL A 9 -16.19 -27.12 5.44
N GLU A 10 -15.95 -26.25 6.41
CA GLU A 10 -15.06 -25.10 6.22
C GLU A 10 -13.75 -25.57 5.54
N GLY A 11 -13.32 -24.85 4.52
CA GLY A 11 -12.20 -25.26 3.67
C GLY A 11 -11.71 -24.13 2.78
N VAL A 12 -10.59 -24.34 2.09
CA VAL A 12 -10.10 -23.40 1.08
C VAL A 12 -10.89 -23.65 -0.20
N TRP A 13 -11.77 -22.72 -0.55
CA TRP A 13 -12.66 -22.80 -1.71
C TRP A 13 -12.22 -21.78 -2.77
N VAL A 14 -12.37 -22.16 -4.04
CA VAL A 14 -12.34 -21.24 -5.18
C VAL A 14 -13.79 -21.00 -5.60
N LEU A 15 -14.21 -19.75 -5.62
CA LEU A 15 -15.52 -19.34 -6.13
C LEU A 15 -15.38 -18.95 -7.60
N LYS A 16 -16.15 -19.58 -8.49
CA LYS A 16 -16.22 -19.20 -9.91
C LYS A 16 -17.66 -19.29 -10.38
N ASP A 17 -18.15 -18.23 -11.00
CA ASP A 17 -19.54 -18.13 -11.51
C ASP A 17 -20.60 -18.44 -10.43
N GLY A 18 -20.35 -18.03 -9.19
CA GLY A 18 -21.22 -18.29 -8.04
C GLY A 18 -21.16 -19.71 -7.47
N MET A 19 -20.31 -20.59 -8.02
CA MET A 19 -20.16 -21.97 -7.53
C MET A 19 -18.85 -22.14 -6.74
N ALA A 20 -18.95 -22.66 -5.52
CA ALA A 20 -17.80 -23.03 -4.69
C ALA A 20 -17.19 -24.35 -5.19
N ARG A 21 -15.86 -24.39 -5.36
CA ARG A 21 -15.09 -25.58 -5.71
C ARG A 21 -13.92 -25.73 -4.77
N LYS A 22 -13.60 -26.95 -4.34
CA LYS A 22 -12.48 -27.20 -3.43
C LYS A 22 -11.16 -26.78 -4.09
N ALA A 23 -10.38 -25.91 -3.45
CA ALA A 23 -9.13 -25.44 -4.00
C ALA A 23 -8.17 -26.63 -4.18
N THR A 24 -7.67 -26.84 -5.40
CA THR A 24 -6.65 -27.86 -5.67
C THR A 24 -5.28 -27.25 -5.38
N PRO A 25 -4.44 -27.86 -4.52
CA PRO A 25 -3.18 -27.25 -4.05
C PRO A 25 -2.06 -27.19 -5.10
N ARG A 26 -2.35 -27.30 -6.41
CA ARG A 26 -1.28 -27.21 -7.41
C ARG A 26 -0.80 -25.75 -7.53
N PRO A 27 0.42 -25.42 -7.12
CA PRO A 27 0.96 -24.11 -7.43
C PRO A 27 1.12 -24.04 -8.94
N LYS A 28 0.41 -23.11 -9.59
CA LYS A 28 0.72 -22.79 -10.98
C LYS A 28 2.17 -22.29 -10.98
N ARG A 29 3.04 -22.97 -11.73
CA ARG A 29 4.44 -22.57 -11.88
C ARG A 29 4.44 -21.13 -12.43
N ILE A 30 4.83 -20.17 -11.60
CA ILE A 30 4.72 -18.73 -11.88
C ILE A 30 5.61 -18.41 -13.08
N LYS A 31 5.01 -18.23 -14.25
CA LYS A 31 5.69 -17.77 -15.47
C LYS A 31 5.47 -16.28 -15.62
N HIS A 32 6.37 -15.50 -15.01
CA HIS A 32 6.67 -14.08 -15.27
C HIS A 32 5.56 -13.01 -15.13
N ARG A 33 4.27 -13.36 -15.09
CA ARG A 33 3.17 -12.46 -14.78
C ARG A 33 2.09 -13.25 -14.05
N GLU A 34 1.80 -12.88 -12.81
CA GLU A 34 0.66 -13.45 -12.11
C GLU A 34 -0.61 -12.92 -12.78
N ASP A 35 -1.47 -13.83 -13.22
CA ASP A 35 -2.79 -13.53 -13.76
C ASP A 35 -3.72 -13.30 -12.58
N VAL A 36 -3.65 -12.10 -12.00
CA VAL A 36 -4.44 -11.70 -10.83
C VAL A 36 -5.59 -10.83 -11.30
N ASP A 37 -6.74 -11.46 -11.50
CA ASP A 37 -8.00 -10.74 -11.61
C ASP A 37 -8.47 -10.37 -10.19
N TYR A 38 -8.30 -9.11 -9.81
CA TYR A 38 -8.86 -8.58 -8.57
C TYR A 38 -10.29 -8.11 -8.83
N ASN A 39 -11.27 -8.81 -8.26
CA ASN A 39 -12.61 -8.27 -8.16
C ASN A 39 -12.62 -7.21 -7.05
N ASN A 40 -13.08 -6.01 -7.36
CA ASN A 40 -13.21 -4.92 -6.39
C ASN A 40 -14.70 -4.71 -6.02
N PRO A 41 -15.35 -5.68 -5.33
CA PRO A 41 -16.80 -5.64 -5.09
C PRO A 41 -17.22 -4.45 -4.22
N TYR A 42 -16.33 -4.00 -3.34
CA TYR A 42 -16.56 -2.89 -2.42
C TYR A 42 -16.17 -1.53 -3.01
N ARG A 43 -15.69 -1.49 -4.27
CA ARG A 43 -15.23 -0.28 -4.95
C ARG A 43 -14.21 0.50 -4.14
N TYR A 44 -13.31 -0.20 -3.45
CA TYR A 44 -12.19 0.43 -2.76
C TYR A 44 -11.35 1.24 -3.73
N LYS A 45 -10.84 2.36 -3.27
CA LYS A 45 -9.85 3.12 -4.00
C LYS A 45 -8.56 2.29 -4.04
N ILE A 46 -8.19 1.84 -5.23
CA ILE A 46 -6.95 1.09 -5.45
C ILE A 46 -5.91 2.03 -6.03
N GLU A 47 -4.81 2.20 -5.30
CA GLU A 47 -3.69 3.03 -5.68
C GLU A 47 -2.58 2.19 -6.30
N ARG A 48 -1.82 2.80 -7.22
CA ARG A 48 -0.53 2.27 -7.68
C ARG A 48 0.55 2.92 -6.83
N VAL A 49 1.43 2.11 -6.28
CA VAL A 49 2.47 2.55 -5.36
C VAL A 49 3.80 1.94 -5.80
N TRP A 50 4.89 2.70 -5.69
CA TRP A 50 6.23 2.16 -5.87
C TRP A 50 6.68 1.42 -4.62
N TRP A 51 7.26 0.24 -4.81
CA TRP A 51 8.06 -0.44 -3.81
C TRP A 51 9.27 -1.07 -4.50
N ASP A 52 10.48 -0.65 -4.11
CA ASP A 52 11.75 -1.12 -4.68
C ASP A 52 11.74 -1.24 -6.21
N ARG A 53 11.32 -0.17 -6.90
CA ARG A 53 11.24 -0.04 -8.36
C ARG A 53 10.20 -0.96 -9.03
N LYS A 54 9.34 -1.60 -8.26
CA LYS A 54 8.18 -2.36 -8.72
C LYS A 54 6.91 -1.59 -8.38
N ILE A 55 5.88 -1.76 -9.21
CA ILE A 55 4.54 -1.28 -8.89
C ILE A 55 3.84 -2.35 -8.07
N VAL A 56 3.27 -1.94 -6.94
CA VAL A 56 2.32 -2.70 -6.15
C VAL A 56 0.99 -1.96 -6.11
N PHE A 57 -0.08 -2.69 -5.79
CA PHE A 57 -1.42 -2.12 -5.65
C PHE A 57 -1.81 -2.14 -4.18
N ALA A 58 -2.36 -1.03 -3.70
CA ALA A 58 -2.79 -0.87 -2.31
C ALA A 58 -4.20 -0.31 -2.27
N SER A 59 -4.97 -0.71 -1.26
CA SER A 59 -6.24 -0.07 -0.92
C SER A 59 -5.99 0.89 0.23
N GLU A 60 -6.52 2.10 0.14
CA GLU A 60 -6.51 3.09 1.22
C GLU A 60 -7.92 3.19 1.84
N GLN A 61 -8.01 3.24 3.17
CA GLN A 61 -9.27 3.22 3.95
C GLN A 61 -9.39 4.39 4.94
N GLY A 62 -8.45 5.34 4.95
CA GLY A 62 -8.55 6.62 5.66
C GLY A 62 -7.45 6.88 6.68
N GLU A 63 -7.45 8.11 7.20
CA GLU A 63 -6.55 8.54 8.27
C GLU A 63 -6.92 7.90 9.62
N LEU A 64 -5.88 7.55 10.39
CA LEU A 64 -5.98 6.93 11.71
C LEU A 64 -5.29 7.79 12.78
N GLU A 65 -5.86 7.78 14.00
CA GLU A 65 -5.17 8.24 15.19
C GLU A 65 -4.30 7.12 15.77
N VAL A 66 -2.97 7.28 15.67
CA VAL A 66 -2.01 6.24 16.05
C VAL A 66 -0.98 6.80 17.01
N ASP A 67 -0.72 6.05 18.08
CA ASP A 67 0.44 6.25 18.96
C ASP A 67 1.60 5.38 18.43
N PRO A 68 2.57 5.94 17.68
CA PRO A 68 3.65 5.16 17.07
C PRO A 68 4.63 4.57 18.11
N ALA A 69 4.55 4.96 19.38
CA ALA A 69 5.32 4.33 20.44
C ALA A 69 4.73 2.97 20.87
N LYS A 70 3.44 2.75 20.58
CA LYS A 70 2.72 1.51 20.92
C LYS A 70 2.40 0.65 19.70
N VAL A 71 2.27 1.28 18.54
CA VAL A 71 1.87 0.62 17.30
C VAL A 71 3.00 0.71 16.29
N LYS A 72 3.38 -0.45 15.75
CA LYS A 72 4.34 -0.52 14.66
C LYS A 72 3.74 0.11 13.41
N VAL A 73 4.49 0.98 12.76
CA VAL A 73 4.09 1.64 11.50
C VAL A 73 5.11 1.36 10.41
N ALA A 74 4.62 1.23 9.19
CA ALA A 74 5.42 1.23 7.97
C ALA A 74 5.56 2.67 7.47
N GLN A 75 6.50 2.91 6.56
CA GLN A 75 6.77 4.25 6.05
C GLN A 75 6.27 4.37 4.62
N GLU A 76 5.50 5.43 4.37
CA GLU A 76 5.10 5.85 3.04
C GLU A 76 5.74 7.21 2.74
N TYR A 77 6.26 7.37 1.53
CA TYR A 77 6.85 8.61 1.06
C TYR A 77 5.99 9.22 -0.04
N GLN A 78 5.52 10.45 0.18
CA GLN A 78 4.86 11.29 -0.82
C GLN A 78 5.86 12.31 -1.36
N ILE A 79 6.00 12.37 -2.68
CA ILE A 79 6.86 13.39 -3.31
C ILE A 79 6.02 14.64 -3.57
N VAL A 80 6.49 15.76 -3.05
CA VAL A 80 5.76 17.02 -3.04
C VAL A 80 6.70 18.17 -3.40
N TYR A 81 6.17 19.22 -4.01
CA TYR A 81 6.89 20.48 -4.13
C TYR A 81 6.89 21.26 -2.82
N ARG A 82 5.89 21.06 -1.97
CA ARG A 82 5.73 21.75 -0.69
C ARG A 82 4.77 21.02 0.24
N VAL A 83 5.06 21.09 1.53
CA VAL A 83 4.15 20.66 2.61
C VAL A 83 4.28 21.58 3.81
N ALA A 84 3.17 21.83 4.51
CA ALA A 84 3.15 22.59 5.76
C ALA A 84 2.68 21.68 6.90
N LEU A 85 3.57 21.44 7.86
CA LEU A 85 3.26 20.70 9.08
C LEU A 85 3.22 21.66 10.28
N ASP A 86 2.38 21.36 11.26
CA ASP A 86 2.38 22.05 12.55
C ASP A 86 3.49 21.50 13.48
N LYS A 87 3.57 22.05 14.70
CA LYS A 87 4.57 21.61 15.70
C LYS A 87 4.38 20.16 16.16
N ARG A 88 3.20 19.57 15.93
CA ARG A 88 2.87 18.18 16.26
C ARG A 88 3.04 17.25 15.05
N GLY A 89 3.44 17.77 13.89
CA GLY A 89 3.61 17.01 12.65
C GLY A 89 2.31 16.76 11.88
N LYS A 90 1.18 17.39 12.24
CA LYS A 90 -0.07 17.32 11.47
C LYS A 90 -0.06 18.30 10.30
N LEU A 91 -0.81 17.99 9.24
CA LEU A 91 -0.95 18.86 8.08
C LEU A 91 -1.69 20.15 8.45
N ARG A 92 -1.19 21.28 7.96
CA ARG A 92 -1.87 22.59 8.04
C ARG A 92 -2.67 22.93 6.77
N GLY A 93 -2.69 22.03 5.80
CA GLY A 93 -3.32 22.17 4.50
C GLY A 93 -2.87 21.04 3.58
N GLU A 94 -3.46 20.96 2.39
CA GLU A 94 -3.15 19.92 1.43
C GLU A 94 -1.70 20.08 0.90
N PRO A 95 -0.90 19.00 0.83
CA PRO A 95 0.42 19.04 0.21
C PRO A 95 0.35 19.37 -1.29
N ASP A 96 1.31 20.13 -1.79
CA ASP A 96 1.47 20.45 -3.20
C ASP A 96 2.18 19.26 -3.88
N ARG A 97 1.39 18.29 -4.36
CA ARG A 97 1.88 17.02 -4.89
C ARG A 97 2.48 17.16 -6.28
N VAL A 98 3.42 16.27 -6.62
CA VAL A 98 3.95 16.14 -7.98
C VAL A 98 2.97 15.33 -8.82
N ASP A 99 2.41 15.94 -9.86
CA ASP A 99 1.45 15.26 -10.74
C ASP A 99 2.04 14.01 -11.39
N GLY A 100 1.26 12.93 -11.37
CA GLY A 100 1.64 11.64 -11.95
C GLY A 100 2.67 10.84 -11.14
N GLN A 101 3.17 11.36 -10.02
CA GLN A 101 4.01 10.59 -9.10
C GLN A 101 3.15 9.63 -8.26
N TYR A 102 3.61 8.37 -8.16
CA TYR A 102 3.05 7.43 -7.19
C TYR A 102 3.73 7.56 -5.82
N ASN A 103 2.96 7.31 -4.76
CA ASN A 103 3.49 7.12 -3.42
C ASN A 103 4.53 6.00 -3.41
N ILE A 104 5.41 5.99 -2.40
CA ILE A 104 6.49 5.01 -2.29
C ILE A 104 6.44 4.33 -0.93
N TYR A 105 6.29 3.01 -0.91
CA TYR A 105 6.32 2.22 0.31
C TYR A 105 7.73 1.75 0.65
N ASP A 106 8.00 1.67 1.95
CA ASP A 106 9.22 1.09 2.49
C ASP A 106 9.15 -0.44 2.60
N SER A 107 7.94 -0.99 2.66
CA SER A 107 7.71 -2.40 2.95
C SER A 107 6.44 -2.93 2.27
N ILE A 108 6.28 -4.24 2.26
CA ILE A 108 5.10 -4.95 1.73
C ILE A 108 4.79 -6.16 2.63
N PRO A 109 3.57 -6.73 2.56
CA PRO A 109 3.22 -7.95 3.30
C PRO A 109 4.28 -9.06 3.16
N GLY A 110 4.61 -9.70 4.28
CA GLY A 110 5.66 -10.73 4.35
C GLY A 110 7.04 -10.22 4.78
N MET A 111 7.29 -8.91 4.74
CA MET A 111 8.54 -8.33 5.27
C MET A 111 8.49 -8.21 6.79
N LYS A 112 9.61 -8.48 7.49
CA LYS A 112 9.71 -8.32 8.95
C LYS A 112 9.34 -6.92 9.43
N LYS A 113 9.66 -5.88 8.65
CA LYS A 113 9.35 -4.48 9.00
C LYS A 113 7.95 -4.00 8.61
N TYR A 114 7.17 -4.82 7.89
CA TYR A 114 5.83 -4.46 7.43
C TYR A 114 4.87 -4.12 8.59
N SER A 115 4.03 -3.14 8.35
CA SER A 115 2.80 -2.83 9.08
C SER A 115 1.74 -2.40 8.06
N PRO A 116 0.45 -2.74 8.26
CA PRO A 116 -0.63 -2.20 7.44
C PRO A 116 -0.95 -0.73 7.76
N ILE A 117 -0.27 -0.12 8.75
CA ILE A 117 -0.46 1.29 9.11
C ILE A 117 0.74 2.08 8.58
N TRP A 118 0.47 3.02 7.68
CA TRP A 118 1.45 3.83 6.97
C TRP A 118 1.62 5.19 7.63
N GLN A 119 2.85 5.54 8.00
CA GLN A 119 3.19 6.89 8.40
C GLN A 119 3.72 7.69 7.21
N PHE A 120 3.16 8.87 6.99
CA PHE A 120 3.53 9.70 5.85
C PHE A 120 4.83 10.47 6.10
N ASN A 121 5.72 10.42 5.10
CA ASN A 121 6.94 11.19 5.00
C ASN A 121 6.91 11.99 3.69
N TYR A 122 7.14 13.28 3.76
CA TYR A 122 7.07 14.16 2.60
C TYR A 122 8.47 14.46 2.08
N VAL A 123 8.77 14.02 0.85
CA VAL A 123 10.04 14.30 0.17
C VAL A 123 9.87 15.56 -0.68
N ILE A 124 10.57 16.64 -0.31
CA ILE A 124 10.39 17.95 -0.91
C ILE A 124 11.36 18.13 -2.08
N VAL A 125 10.81 18.20 -3.29
CA VAL A 125 11.59 18.25 -4.54
C VAL A 125 11.48 19.62 -5.23
N PRO A 126 12.46 20.02 -6.05
CA PRO A 126 12.37 21.23 -6.86
C PRO A 126 11.31 21.11 -7.97
N ARG A 127 10.90 22.24 -8.54
CA ARG A 127 9.81 22.32 -9.54
C ARG A 127 10.13 21.62 -10.86
N ASP A 128 11.40 21.43 -11.18
CA ASP A 128 11.90 20.70 -12.34
C ASP A 128 12.01 19.19 -12.12
N TYR A 129 11.63 18.70 -10.93
CA TYR A 129 11.61 17.26 -10.66
C TYR A 129 10.67 16.52 -11.61
N LEU A 130 11.17 15.43 -12.19
CA LEU A 130 10.41 14.55 -13.08
C LEU A 130 9.70 13.46 -12.26
N ALA A 131 8.39 13.38 -12.42
CA ALA A 131 7.55 12.38 -11.75
C ALA A 131 8.07 10.94 -11.96
N ASN A 132 7.98 10.14 -10.91
CA ASN A 132 8.46 8.76 -10.84
C ASN A 132 9.98 8.62 -11.07
N THR A 133 10.78 9.63 -10.75
CA THR A 133 12.25 9.46 -10.69
C THR A 133 12.65 8.64 -9.45
N LEU A 134 12.10 8.99 -8.28
CA LEU A 134 12.22 8.19 -7.05
C LEU A 134 11.19 7.06 -7.06
N ARG A 135 11.64 5.82 -6.82
CA ARG A 135 10.81 4.61 -6.90
C ARG A 135 11.06 3.62 -5.76
N SER A 136 11.75 4.04 -4.70
CA SER A 136 12.03 3.22 -3.52
C SER A 136 12.38 4.10 -2.33
N GLU A 137 12.15 3.60 -1.10
CA GLU A 137 12.64 4.25 0.13
C GLU A 137 14.13 4.61 0.01
N ARG A 138 14.94 3.70 -0.53
CA ARG A 138 16.37 3.94 -0.72
C ARG A 138 16.66 5.10 -1.67
N ASP A 139 15.89 5.25 -2.75
CA ASP A 139 16.05 6.40 -3.65
C ASP A 139 15.69 7.69 -2.89
N CYS A 140 14.60 7.71 -2.10
CA CYS A 140 14.24 8.87 -1.27
C CYS A 140 15.36 9.26 -0.30
N LEU A 141 15.84 8.29 0.50
CA LEU A 141 16.87 8.54 1.52
C LEU A 141 18.23 8.96 0.93
N LYS A 142 18.54 8.53 -0.30
CA LYS A 142 19.80 8.88 -0.99
C LYS A 142 19.69 10.10 -1.91
N SER A 143 18.50 10.62 -2.14
CA SER A 143 18.26 11.73 -3.07
C SER A 143 18.90 13.05 -2.65
N GLY A 144 19.12 13.23 -1.34
CA GLY A 144 19.55 14.51 -0.77
C GLY A 144 18.42 15.54 -0.61
N TYR A 145 17.19 15.21 -1.03
CA TYR A 145 16.03 16.07 -0.79
C TYR A 145 15.65 16.09 0.69
N GLU A 146 15.07 17.21 1.13
CA GLU A 146 14.51 17.32 2.48
C GLU A 146 13.36 16.33 2.65
N ILE A 147 13.37 15.58 3.75
CA ILE A 147 12.27 14.67 4.12
C ILE A 147 11.65 15.16 5.43
N ARG A 148 10.36 15.51 5.38
CA ARG A 148 9.59 15.85 6.57
C ARG A 148 8.73 14.69 7.01
N ARG A 149 9.06 14.11 8.17
CA ARG A 149 8.25 13.10 8.83
C ARG A 149 7.03 13.76 9.48
N SER A 150 5.84 13.18 9.26
CA SER A 150 4.58 13.70 9.80
C SER A 150 4.04 12.83 10.94
N ALA A 151 2.96 13.29 11.58
CA ALA A 151 2.11 12.51 12.48
C ALA A 151 0.77 12.15 11.80
N VAL A 152 0.81 11.98 10.48
CA VAL A 152 -0.32 11.49 9.66
C VAL A 152 -0.11 10.00 9.41
N PHE A 153 -1.16 9.23 9.68
CA PHE A 153 -1.14 7.78 9.56
C PHE A 153 -2.38 7.31 8.80
N GLU A 154 -2.24 6.33 7.90
CA GLU A 154 -3.35 5.77 7.11
C GLU A 154 -3.27 4.23 7.07
N ASN A 155 -4.33 3.56 6.61
CA ASN A 155 -4.32 2.11 6.30
C ASN A 155 -4.90 1.78 4.93
#